data_AF-A0A0U5JE68-F1
#
_entry.id   AF-A0A0U5JE68-F1
#
_cell.length_a   1.000
_cell.length_b   1.000
_cell.length_c   1.000
_cell.angle_alpha   90.00
_cell.angle_beta   90.00
_cell.angle_gamma   90.00
#
_symmetry.space_group_name_H-M   'P 1'
#
loop_
_entity.id
_entity.type
_entity.pdbx_description
1 polymer ?
#
loop_
_entity_poly.entity_id
_entity_poly.type
_entity_poly.pdbx_seq_one_letter_code
_entity_poly.pdbx_strand_id
1 'polypeptide(L)'
;MTITCRSCNALVIKKNCHIHNGKQNHQCLFCGRQFLLNPEKKSIPEEERAKIRQALLERVSLEGICRIFNVSMPWLLKFIDEIIHELPENLNANVIENEELEVATFELDEQWSVVGKKKNRQWLWLVFDSPTRQVLAMHVEKLDKANAECLLAKLSNDFKKKPSFIQISSLFIMKPFHGFNIDHLEKNQVKQATLKDINNTLR
;
A
#
# COMPACT_ATOMS: atom_id res chain seq x y z
N MET A 1 -45.86 3.90 19.57
CA MET A 1 -45.18 3.04 18.56
C MET A 1 -44.79 1.74 19.24
N THR A 2 -45.24 0.60 18.72
CA THR A 2 -44.88 -0.73 19.20
C THR A 2 -43.53 -1.13 18.59
N ILE A 3 -42.53 -1.38 19.43
CA ILE A 3 -41.20 -1.79 18.97
C ILE A 3 -41.18 -3.31 18.82
N THR A 4 -40.85 -3.80 17.63
CA THR A 4 -40.71 -5.23 17.35
C THR A 4 -39.26 -5.61 17.09
N CYS A 5 -38.87 -6.82 17.51
CA CYS A 5 -37.55 -7.35 17.18
C CYS A 5 -37.52 -7.82 15.72
N ARG A 6 -36.60 -7.28 14.89
CA ARG A 6 -36.45 -7.69 13.48
C ARG A 6 -35.96 -9.13 13.27
N SER A 7 -35.58 -9.84 14.34
CA SER A 7 -35.10 -11.24 14.25
C SER A 7 -36.18 -12.27 14.53
N CYS A 8 -37.08 -11.97 15.48
CA CYS A 8 -38.03 -12.95 16.01
C CYS A 8 -39.46 -12.37 16.14
N ASN A 9 -39.67 -11.13 15.70
CA ASN A 9 -40.93 -10.39 15.76
C ASN A 9 -41.56 -10.23 17.16
N ALA A 10 -40.85 -10.60 18.23
CA ALA A 10 -41.33 -10.41 19.60
C ALA A 10 -41.47 -8.92 19.95
N LEU A 11 -42.49 -8.61 20.76
CA LEU A 11 -42.79 -7.26 21.29
C LEU A 11 -42.07 -6.95 22.61
N VAL A 12 -41.43 -7.96 23.20
CA VAL A 12 -40.80 -7.85 24.51
C VAL A 12 -39.39 -7.25 24.34
N ILE A 13 -39.31 -5.92 24.38
CA ILE A 13 -38.09 -5.13 24.17
C ILE A 13 -37.81 -4.27 25.42
N LYS A 14 -36.55 -4.25 25.87
CA LYS A 14 -36.07 -3.29 26.87
C LYS A 14 -35.09 -2.29 26.24
N LYS A 15 -34.99 -1.10 26.86
CA LYS A 15 -33.85 -0.19 26.64
C LYS A 15 -32.59 -0.85 27.18
N ASN A 16 -31.49 -0.76 26.45
CA ASN A 16 -30.23 -1.43 26.77
C ASN A 16 -29.02 -0.54 26.49
N CYS A 17 -28.62 0.25 27.49
CA CYS A 17 -27.47 1.17 27.40
C CYS A 17 -27.57 2.16 26.22
N HIS A 18 -26.53 2.98 26.06
CA HIS A 18 -26.35 3.83 24.90
C HIS A 18 -25.13 3.34 24.10
N ILE A 19 -25.15 3.53 22.78
CA ILE A 19 -23.93 3.33 21.99
C ILE A 19 -23.01 4.54 22.11
N HIS A 20 -21.78 4.43 21.60
CA HIS A 20 -20.75 5.48 21.70
C HIS A 20 -21.20 6.88 21.22
N ASN A 21 -22.15 6.96 20.29
CA ASN A 21 -22.70 8.23 19.79
C ASN A 21 -23.89 8.75 20.63
N GLY A 22 -24.14 8.17 21.80
CA GLY A 22 -25.22 8.55 22.71
C GLY A 22 -26.61 8.07 22.30
N LYS A 23 -26.78 7.39 21.16
CA LYS A 23 -28.10 6.88 20.74
C LYS A 23 -28.53 5.70 21.61
N GLN A 24 -29.83 5.65 21.92
CA GLN A 24 -30.44 4.59 22.74
C GLN A 24 -30.41 3.24 22.02
N ASN A 25 -29.71 2.26 22.60
CA ASN A 25 -29.74 0.88 22.13
C ASN A 25 -30.88 0.11 22.83
N HIS A 26 -31.39 -0.91 22.16
CA HIS A 26 -32.51 -1.73 22.63
C HIS A 26 -32.13 -3.21 22.58
N GLN A 27 -32.72 -4.03 23.45
CA GLN A 27 -32.49 -5.47 23.46
C GLN A 27 -33.81 -6.23 23.52
N CYS A 28 -33.95 -7.23 22.65
CA CYS A 28 -35.06 -8.17 22.71
C CYS A 28 -34.86 -9.15 23.87
N LEU A 29 -35.86 -9.29 24.74
CA LEU A 29 -35.82 -10.22 25.86
C LEU A 29 -36.07 -11.68 25.45
N PHE A 30 -36.67 -11.92 24.27
CA PHE A 30 -36.94 -13.27 23.78
C PHE A 30 -35.70 -13.90 23.12
N CYS A 31 -35.05 -13.20 22.19
CA CYS A 31 -33.89 -13.74 21.46
C CYS A 31 -32.54 -13.11 21.83
N GLY A 32 -32.53 -12.14 22.76
CA GLY A 32 -31.30 -11.47 23.21
C GLY A 32 -30.71 -10.44 22.23
N ARG A 33 -31.23 -10.33 21.00
CA ARG A 33 -30.69 -9.44 19.95
C ARG A 33 -30.72 -7.97 20.39
N GLN A 34 -29.61 -7.26 20.16
CA GLN A 34 -29.49 -5.82 20.38
C GLN A 34 -29.63 -5.04 19.07
N PHE A 35 -30.28 -3.87 19.10
CA PHE A 35 -30.49 -3.03 17.92
C PHE A 35 -30.85 -1.58 18.24
N LEU A 36 -30.61 -0.70 17.27
CA LEU A 36 -31.11 0.69 17.23
C LEU A 36 -32.46 0.71 16.48
N LEU A 37 -33.40 1.55 16.93
CA LEU A 37 -34.72 1.69 16.28
C LEU A 37 -34.59 2.29 14.88
N ASN A 38 -33.86 3.40 14.79
CA ASN A 38 -33.63 4.16 13.58
C ASN A 38 -32.12 4.19 13.30
N PRO A 39 -31.54 3.11 12.74
CA PRO A 39 -30.14 3.13 12.36
C PRO A 39 -29.96 4.07 11.16
N GLU A 40 -29.31 5.20 11.39
CA GLU A 40 -28.82 6.07 10.31
C GLU A 40 -27.54 5.46 9.74
N LYS A 41 -27.59 5.03 8.48
CA LYS A 41 -26.39 4.64 7.75
C LYS A 41 -25.71 5.92 7.29
N LYS A 42 -24.62 6.33 7.97
CA LYS A 42 -23.77 7.42 7.47
C LYS A 42 -23.17 6.96 6.14
N SER A 43 -23.68 7.51 5.04
CA SER A 43 -23.07 7.39 3.73
C SER A 43 -22.21 8.62 3.50
N ILE A 44 -20.97 8.40 3.12
CA ILE A 44 -20.03 9.49 2.83
C ILE A 44 -20.20 9.85 1.34
N PRO A 45 -20.56 11.10 1.01
CA PRO A 45 -20.75 11.50 -0.38
C PRO A 45 -19.42 11.42 -1.14
N GLU A 46 -19.51 11.23 -2.46
CA GLU A 46 -18.32 11.02 -3.30
C GLU A 46 -17.37 12.21 -3.29
N GLU A 47 -17.89 13.43 -3.19
CA GLU A 47 -17.08 14.65 -3.03
C GLU A 47 -16.21 14.61 -1.76
N GLU A 48 -16.74 14.08 -0.65
CA GLU A 48 -16.00 13.95 0.60
C GLU A 48 -14.98 12.79 0.52
N ARG A 49 -15.32 11.70 -0.18
CA ARG A 49 -14.37 10.61 -0.47
C ARG A 49 -13.17 11.11 -1.28
N ALA A 50 -13.39 12.00 -2.26
CA ALA A 50 -12.31 12.62 -3.03
C ALA A 50 -11.38 13.48 -2.15
N LYS A 51 -11.94 14.27 -1.22
CA LYS A 51 -11.15 15.06 -0.26
C LYS A 51 -10.35 14.17 0.70
N ILE A 52 -10.95 13.07 1.17
CA ILE A 52 -10.25 12.07 2.00
C ILE A 52 -9.10 11.42 1.21
N ARG A 53 -9.31 11.09 -0.07
CA ARG A 53 -8.27 10.56 -0.96
C ARG A 53 -7.09 11.52 -1.08
N GLN A 54 -7.36 12.82 -1.25
CA GLN A 54 -6.29 13.83 -1.26
C GLN A 54 -5.54 13.89 0.08
N ALA A 55 -6.25 13.86 1.21
CA ALA A 55 -5.63 13.91 2.53
C ALA A 55 -4.68 12.71 2.79
N LEU A 56 -4.99 11.53 2.25
CA LEU A 56 -4.11 10.37 2.30
C LEU A 56 -2.80 10.62 1.51
N LEU A 57 -2.89 11.24 0.33
CA LEU A 57 -1.73 11.59 -0.50
C LEU A 57 -0.83 12.64 0.16
N GLU A 58 -1.41 13.59 0.88
CA GLU A 58 -0.69 14.61 1.67
C GLU A 58 -0.08 14.05 2.98
N ARG A 59 -0.14 12.72 3.18
CA ARG A 59 0.40 12.02 4.35
C ARG A 59 -0.18 12.48 5.68
N VAL A 60 -1.42 12.95 5.69
CA VAL A 60 -2.14 13.24 6.93
C VAL A 60 -2.30 11.94 7.72
N SER A 61 -2.02 11.96 9.02
CA SER A 61 -2.21 10.78 9.87
C SER A 61 -3.65 10.24 9.77
N LEU A 62 -3.83 8.92 9.80
CA LEU A 62 -5.16 8.28 9.70
C LEU A 62 -6.13 8.80 10.77
N GLU A 63 -5.64 8.93 12.01
CA GLU A 63 -6.38 9.53 13.11
C GLU A 63 -6.73 11.01 12.86
N GLY A 64 -5.83 11.75 12.21
CA GLY A 64 -6.08 13.12 11.76
C GLY A 64 -7.22 13.18 10.74
N ILE A 65 -7.22 12.29 9.74
CA ILE A 65 -8.29 12.17 8.75
C ILE A 65 -9.62 11.84 9.43
N CYS A 66 -9.64 10.88 10.35
CA CYS A 66 -10.82 10.55 11.12
C CYS A 66 -11.40 11.75 11.88
N ARG A 67 -10.56 12.59 12.49
CA ARG A 67 -10.99 13.81 13.17
C ARG A 67 -11.48 14.90 12.21
N ILE A 68 -10.77 15.14 11.11
CA ILE A 68 -11.09 16.20 10.13
C ILE A 68 -12.42 15.92 9.43
N PHE A 69 -12.61 14.69 8.96
CA PHE A 69 -13.79 14.29 8.17
C PHE A 69 -14.87 13.59 9.02
N ASN A 70 -14.66 13.48 10.33
CA ASN A 70 -15.57 12.81 11.25
C ASN A 70 -15.95 11.38 10.78
N VAL A 71 -14.96 10.63 10.29
CA VAL A 71 -15.13 9.25 9.80
C VAL A 71 -14.56 8.25 10.80
N SER A 72 -15.11 7.04 10.87
CA SER A 72 -14.59 6.03 11.78
C SER A 72 -13.34 5.36 11.19
N MET A 73 -12.38 4.99 12.05
CA MET A 73 -11.17 4.27 11.64
C MET A 73 -11.48 3.00 10.83
N PRO A 74 -12.45 2.14 11.22
CA PRO A 74 -12.80 0.96 10.41
C PRO A 74 -13.31 1.31 9.01
N TRP A 75 -14.06 2.41 8.87
CA TRP A 75 -14.50 2.87 7.56
C TRP A 75 -13.32 3.36 6.72
N LEU A 76 -12.41 4.13 7.32
CA LEU A 76 -11.24 4.67 6.62
C LEU A 76 -10.30 3.57 6.13
N LEU A 77 -10.01 2.56 6.96
CA LEU A 77 -9.18 1.42 6.57
C LEU A 77 -9.82 0.65 5.40
N LYS A 78 -11.13 0.40 5.46
CA LYS A 78 -11.86 -0.22 4.35
C LYS A 78 -11.78 0.62 3.08
N PHE A 79 -11.89 1.94 3.20
CA PHE A 79 -11.78 2.84 2.05
C PHE A 79 -10.36 2.85 1.45
N ILE A 80 -9.32 2.73 2.27
CA ILE A 80 -7.94 2.56 1.79
C ILE A 80 -7.80 1.24 1.02
N ASP A 81 -8.37 0.14 1.52
CA ASP A 81 -8.38 -1.13 0.80
C ASP A 81 -9.10 -1.00 -0.55
N GLU A 82 -10.25 -0.33 -0.59
CA GLU A 82 -10.97 -0.04 -1.85
C GLU A 82 -10.07 0.70 -2.85
N ILE A 83 -9.37 1.75 -2.41
CA ILE A 83 -8.42 2.49 -3.27
C ILE A 83 -7.31 1.58 -3.79
N ILE A 84 -6.73 0.73 -2.93
CA ILE A 84 -5.66 -0.19 -3.33
C ILE A 84 -6.15 -1.18 -4.40
N HIS A 85 -7.38 -1.68 -4.28
CA HIS A 85 -7.97 -2.59 -5.28
C HIS A 85 -8.36 -1.89 -6.58
N GLU A 86 -8.62 -0.59 -6.56
CA GLU A 86 -8.88 0.22 -7.76
C GLU A 86 -7.60 0.52 -8.55
N LEU A 87 -6.41 0.42 -7.94
CA LEU A 87 -5.15 0.69 -8.63
C LEU A 87 -4.89 -0.38 -9.71
N PRO A 88 -4.53 0.02 -10.94
CA PRO A 88 -4.19 -0.94 -11.97
C PRO A 88 -2.86 -1.62 -11.68
N GLU A 89 -2.69 -2.84 -12.17
CA GLU A 89 -1.50 -3.66 -11.94
C GLU A 89 -0.20 -2.98 -12.40
N ASN A 90 -0.27 -2.18 -13.47
CA ASN A 90 0.85 -1.42 -14.02
C ASN A 90 1.14 -0.11 -13.26
N LEU A 91 0.46 0.16 -12.14
CA LEU A 91 0.66 1.37 -11.31
C LEU A 91 0.46 2.68 -12.08
N ASN A 92 -0.38 2.68 -13.12
CA ASN A 92 -0.58 3.80 -14.06
C ASN A 92 0.69 4.22 -14.81
N ALA A 93 1.72 3.36 -14.88
CA ALA A 93 2.87 3.60 -15.73
C ALA A 93 2.44 3.60 -17.20
N ASN A 94 2.84 4.66 -17.91
CA ASN A 94 2.64 4.84 -19.34
C ASN A 94 4.00 5.22 -19.94
N VAL A 95 4.86 4.22 -20.07
CA VAL A 95 6.15 4.38 -20.72
C VAL A 95 5.94 4.13 -22.21
N ILE A 96 6.01 5.22 -22.97
CA ILE A 96 5.78 5.21 -24.43
C ILE A 96 6.83 4.32 -25.08
N GLU A 97 6.37 3.41 -25.92
CA GLU A 97 7.24 2.60 -26.76
C GLU A 97 7.81 3.48 -27.87
N ASN A 98 9.11 3.77 -27.84
CA ASN A 98 9.80 4.14 -29.06
C ASN A 98 10.16 2.84 -29.80
N GLU A 99 9.85 2.81 -31.09
CA GLU A 99 10.04 1.66 -32.00
C GLU A 99 11.52 1.39 -32.33
N GLU A 100 12.41 2.33 -31.99
CA GLU A 100 13.85 2.14 -32.07
C GLU A 100 14.34 1.23 -30.94
N LEU A 101 15.49 0.57 -31.13
CA LEU A 101 16.18 -0.29 -30.16
C LEU A 101 16.60 0.51 -28.91
N GLU A 102 15.64 0.98 -28.13
CA GLU A 102 15.87 1.70 -26.90
C GLU A 102 16.22 0.69 -25.80
N VAL A 103 17.41 0.88 -25.26
CA VAL A 103 17.85 0.23 -24.03
C VAL A 103 16.97 0.74 -22.90
N ALA A 104 16.19 -0.15 -22.29
CA ALA A 104 15.38 0.21 -21.13
C ALA A 104 16.31 0.42 -19.93
N THR A 105 16.27 1.61 -19.34
CA THR A 105 17.10 1.96 -18.18
C THR A 105 16.22 2.04 -16.95
N PHE A 106 16.38 1.07 -16.05
CA PHE A 106 15.65 1.04 -14.80
C PHE A 106 16.56 1.43 -13.65
N GLU A 107 15.99 2.15 -12.71
CA GLU A 107 16.60 2.41 -11.42
C GLU A 107 15.81 1.65 -10.34
N LEU A 108 16.55 1.10 -9.38
CA LEU A 108 16.01 0.40 -8.22
C LEU A 108 16.29 1.24 -6.97
N ASP A 109 15.24 1.52 -6.19
CA ASP A 109 15.35 2.14 -4.88
C ASP A 109 14.70 1.25 -3.81
N GLU A 110 15.25 1.35 -2.61
CA GLU A 110 14.91 0.51 -1.48
C GLU A 110 14.75 1.37 -0.22
N GLN A 111 13.62 1.19 0.47
CA GLN A 111 13.41 1.77 1.78
C GLN A 111 12.95 0.70 2.76
N TRP A 112 13.49 0.67 3.97
CA TRP A 112 13.02 -0.26 5.00
C TRP A 112 12.38 0.47 6.17
N SER A 113 11.40 -0.18 6.78
CA SER A 113 10.77 0.27 8.01
C SER A 113 10.44 -0.92 8.92
N VAL A 114 9.73 -0.65 10.01
CA VAL A 114 9.30 -1.64 10.99
C VAL A 114 7.78 -1.57 11.13
N VAL A 115 7.10 -2.71 11.01
CA VAL A 115 5.63 -2.78 11.10
C VAL A 115 5.22 -3.51 12.38
N GLY A 116 4.57 -2.79 13.29
CA GLY A 116 4.07 -3.30 14.58
C GLY A 116 5.15 -3.57 15.63
N LYS A 117 6.16 -4.40 15.33
CA LYS A 117 7.25 -4.77 16.26
C LYS A 117 8.61 -4.77 15.58
N LYS A 118 9.68 -4.42 16.30
CA LYS A 118 11.09 -4.32 15.79
C LYS A 118 11.61 -5.54 15.02
N LYS A 119 11.09 -6.73 15.31
CA LYS A 119 11.45 -7.98 14.62
C LYS A 119 10.82 -8.10 13.22
N ASN A 120 9.77 -7.34 12.94
CA ASN A 120 9.08 -7.33 11.65
C ASN A 120 9.57 -6.13 10.82
N ARG A 121 10.77 -6.29 10.25
CA ARG A 121 11.30 -5.34 9.27
C ARG A 121 10.68 -5.63 7.91
N GLN A 122 10.29 -4.58 7.22
CA GLN A 122 9.65 -4.64 5.91
C GLN A 122 10.45 -3.74 4.96
N TRP A 123 10.80 -4.26 3.80
CA TRP A 123 11.48 -3.50 2.73
C TRP A 123 10.47 -3.18 1.65
N LEU A 124 10.34 -1.89 1.35
CA LEU A 124 9.71 -1.35 0.17
C LEU A 124 10.76 -1.31 -0.94
N TRP A 125 10.49 -2.04 -2.01
CA TRP A 125 11.28 -2.05 -3.23
C TRP A 125 10.52 -1.34 -4.33
N LEU A 126 11.19 -0.45 -5.04
CA LEU A 126 10.64 0.31 -6.15
C LEU A 126 11.53 0.14 -7.36
N VAL A 127 10.92 -0.25 -8.48
CA VAL A 127 11.54 -0.17 -9.81
C VAL A 127 10.92 1.01 -10.53
N PHE A 128 11.73 1.89 -11.06
CA PHE A 128 11.27 3.02 -11.84
C PHE A 128 12.05 3.15 -13.14
N ASP A 129 11.34 3.64 -14.16
CA ASP A 129 11.95 4.02 -15.42
C ASP A 129 12.80 5.28 -15.20
N SER A 130 14.09 5.23 -15.52
CA SER A 130 15.02 6.32 -15.23
C SER A 130 14.65 7.64 -15.94
N PRO A 131 14.27 7.62 -17.24
CA PRO A 131 13.83 8.82 -17.96
C PRO A 131 12.51 9.41 -17.42
N THR A 132 11.46 8.60 -17.28
CA THR A 132 10.12 9.12 -16.94
C THR A 132 9.88 9.24 -15.43
N ARG A 133 10.74 8.61 -14.62
CA ARG A 133 10.58 8.47 -13.15
C ARG A 133 9.27 7.79 -12.75
N GLN A 134 8.58 7.12 -13.67
CA GLN A 134 7.38 6.37 -13.38
C GLN A 134 7.72 5.08 -12.67
N VAL A 135 6.92 4.72 -11.66
CA VAL A 135 7.07 3.46 -10.92
C VAL A 135 6.51 2.33 -11.78
N LEU A 136 7.37 1.39 -12.15
CA LEU A 136 7.03 0.24 -12.99
C LEU A 136 6.60 -0.98 -12.18
N ALA A 137 7.18 -1.15 -11.00
CA ALA A 137 6.83 -2.22 -10.08
C ALA A 137 7.17 -1.84 -8.65
N MET A 138 6.38 -2.40 -7.72
CA MET A 138 6.59 -2.26 -6.28
C MET A 138 6.44 -3.62 -5.60
N HIS A 139 7.26 -3.87 -4.58
CA HIS A 139 7.14 -5.04 -3.72
C HIS A 139 7.44 -4.66 -2.26
N VAL A 140 6.68 -5.21 -1.32
CA VAL A 140 6.86 -4.93 0.11
C VAL A 140 6.95 -6.26 0.84
N GLU A 141 8.16 -6.71 1.13
CA GLU A 141 8.44 -7.92 1.92
C GLU A 141 9.88 -7.91 2.44
N LYS A 142 10.40 -9.06 2.88
CA LYS A 142 11.78 -9.24 3.31
C LYS A 142 12.79 -8.99 2.18
N LEU A 143 13.99 -8.56 2.56
CA LEU A 143 15.16 -8.47 1.70
C LEU A 143 15.73 -9.86 1.51
N ASP A 144 15.19 -10.59 0.54
CA ASP A 144 15.73 -11.88 0.11
C ASP A 144 15.53 -12.06 -1.39
N LYS A 145 16.22 -13.08 -1.93
CA LYS A 145 16.20 -13.39 -3.35
C LYS A 145 14.82 -13.75 -3.87
N ALA A 146 14.02 -14.48 -3.09
CA ALA A 146 12.69 -14.89 -3.50
C ALA A 146 11.78 -13.67 -3.72
N ASN A 147 11.84 -12.70 -2.81
CA ASN A 147 11.06 -11.46 -2.91
C ASN A 147 11.56 -10.55 -4.05
N ALA A 148 12.87 -10.55 -4.34
CA ALA A 148 13.42 -9.86 -5.51
C ALA A 148 12.91 -10.48 -6.83
N GLU A 149 12.84 -11.81 -6.91
CA GLU A 149 12.23 -12.51 -8.06
C GLU A 149 10.74 -12.16 -8.20
N CYS A 150 10.00 -12.06 -7.08
CA CYS A 150 8.62 -11.60 -7.08
C CYS A 150 8.47 -10.16 -7.59
N LEU A 151 9.39 -9.25 -7.26
CA LEU A 151 9.39 -7.88 -7.79
C LEU A 151 9.57 -7.87 -9.32
N LEU A 152 10.54 -8.61 -9.83
CA LEU A 152 10.80 -8.70 -11.28
C LEU A 152 9.63 -9.31 -12.04
N ALA A 153 8.95 -10.29 -11.44
CA ALA A 153 7.78 -10.91 -12.05
C ALA A 153 6.65 -9.90 -12.32
N LYS A 154 6.52 -8.86 -11.47
CA LYS A 154 5.52 -7.80 -11.61
C LYS A 154 5.79 -6.80 -12.74
N LEU A 155 7.01 -6.74 -13.28
CA LEU A 155 7.30 -5.89 -14.43
C LEU A 155 6.52 -6.37 -15.66
N SER A 156 6.06 -5.42 -16.48
CA SER A 156 5.41 -5.76 -17.75
C SER A 156 6.32 -6.64 -18.61
N ASN A 157 5.71 -7.54 -19.38
CA ASN A 157 6.43 -8.43 -20.28
C ASN A 157 7.19 -7.66 -21.37
N ASP A 158 6.78 -6.44 -21.69
CA ASP A 158 7.42 -5.62 -22.71
C ASP A 158 8.84 -5.21 -22.27
N PHE A 159 9.03 -4.95 -20.98
CA PHE A 159 10.34 -4.67 -20.38
C PHE A 159 11.22 -5.92 -20.26
N LYS A 160 10.62 -7.12 -20.16
CA LYS A 160 11.35 -8.39 -20.08
C LYS A 160 11.96 -8.83 -21.41
N LYS A 161 11.44 -8.31 -22.54
CA LYS A 161 11.91 -8.65 -23.89
C LYS A 161 13.08 -7.77 -24.35
N LYS A 162 13.20 -6.55 -23.82
CA LYS A 162 14.24 -5.59 -24.22
C LYS A 162 15.56 -5.87 -23.48
N PRO A 163 16.73 -5.66 -24.12
CA PRO A 163 17.97 -5.55 -23.37
C PRO A 163 17.83 -4.37 -22.39
N SER A 164 17.94 -4.67 -21.09
CA SER A 164 17.75 -3.69 -20.03
C SER A 164 19.01 -3.56 -19.18
N PHE A 165 19.24 -2.34 -18.70
CA PHE A 165 20.26 -2.04 -17.69
C PHE A 165 19.54 -1.63 -16.40
N ILE A 166 19.96 -2.24 -15.28
CA ILE A 166 19.42 -1.92 -13.96
C ILE A 166 20.52 -1.23 -13.17
N GLN A 167 20.29 0.03 -12.83
CA GLN A 167 21.13 0.76 -11.90
C GLN A 167 20.53 0.67 -10.49
N ILE A 168 21.28 0.14 -9.55
CA ILE A 168 20.84 0.03 -8.15
C ILE A 168 21.47 1.17 -7.36
N SER A 169 20.68 2.16 -6.95
CA SER A 169 21.14 3.23 -6.08
C SER A 169 20.94 2.83 -4.62
N SER A 170 21.79 1.95 -4.09
CA SER A 170 21.78 1.71 -2.64
C SER A 170 22.49 2.86 -1.91
N LEU A 171 21.76 3.92 -1.58
CA LEU A 171 22.24 4.94 -0.64
C LEU A 171 22.21 4.35 0.77
N PHE A 172 23.20 3.51 1.06
CA PHE A 172 23.51 3.14 2.44
C PHE A 172 23.99 4.39 3.18
N ILE A 173 23.17 4.94 4.08
CA ILE A 173 23.70 5.74 5.20
C ILE A 173 24.42 4.76 6.14
N MET A 174 25.64 4.38 5.78
CA MET A 174 26.57 3.70 6.68
C MET A 174 27.49 4.75 7.31
N LYS A 175 27.36 4.95 8.62
CA LYS A 175 28.48 5.41 9.45
C LYS A 175 29.64 4.42 9.25
N PRO A 176 30.89 4.91 9.16
CA PRO A 176 31.99 4.14 8.59
C PRO A 176 32.36 3.00 9.52
N PHE A 177 32.31 1.77 9.00
CA PHE A 177 33.15 0.70 9.50
C PHE A 177 34.35 0.58 8.57
N HIS A 178 35.50 0.73 9.21
CA HIS A 178 36.82 0.79 8.63
C HIS A 178 37.17 -0.51 7.91
N GLY A 179 37.79 -0.37 6.73
CA GLY A 179 38.49 -1.45 6.04
C GLY A 179 37.70 -2.09 4.92
N PHE A 180 37.84 -1.54 3.70
CA PHE A 180 38.36 -2.25 2.52
C PHE A 180 38.41 -1.25 1.35
N ASN A 181 39.62 -0.90 0.93
CA ASN A 181 39.89 -0.27 -0.38
C ASN A 181 39.58 -1.29 -1.47
N ILE A 182 38.85 -0.91 -2.52
CA ILE A 182 39.16 -1.25 -3.91
C ILE A 182 38.72 -0.07 -4.81
N ASP A 183 39.60 0.20 -5.76
CA ASP A 183 39.77 1.34 -6.65
C ASP A 183 38.62 1.70 -7.60
N HIS A 184 38.73 2.93 -8.11
CA HIS A 184 38.25 3.36 -9.43
C HIS A 184 38.41 2.25 -10.48
N LEU A 185 37.33 1.83 -11.14
CA LEU A 185 37.43 1.19 -12.46
C LEU A 185 36.32 1.62 -13.42
N GLU A 186 36.78 2.47 -14.33
CA GLU A 186 36.41 2.72 -15.72
C GLU A 186 35.25 1.97 -16.41
N LYS A 187 34.49 2.78 -17.17
CA LYS A 187 33.97 2.60 -18.54
C LYS A 187 33.63 1.20 -19.06
N ASN A 188 32.35 1.11 -19.48
CA ASN A 188 31.81 0.34 -20.61
C ASN A 188 32.24 -1.12 -20.76
N GLN A 189 31.33 -2.03 -20.43
CA GLN A 189 31.07 -3.20 -21.26
C GLN A 189 29.63 -3.67 -21.05
N VAL A 190 28.96 -3.94 -22.15
CA VAL A 190 27.57 -4.43 -22.29
C VAL A 190 27.33 -5.56 -21.28
N LYS A 191 26.62 -5.27 -20.19
CA LYS A 191 26.10 -6.29 -19.28
C LYS A 191 24.63 -6.47 -19.59
N GLN A 192 24.29 -7.60 -20.22
CA GLN A 192 22.97 -8.18 -20.01
C GLN A 192 22.79 -8.33 -18.51
N ALA A 193 21.88 -7.56 -17.90
CA ALA A 193 21.55 -7.69 -16.49
C ALA A 193 21.00 -9.10 -16.26
N THR A 194 21.89 -10.01 -15.88
CA THR A 194 21.52 -11.35 -15.45
C THR A 194 21.27 -11.26 -13.96
N LEU A 195 20.34 -12.08 -13.42
CA LEU A 195 19.98 -12.23 -11.99
C LEU A 195 21.12 -12.10 -10.96
N LYS A 196 22.38 -12.28 -11.38
CA LYS A 196 23.59 -12.06 -10.60
C LYS A 196 23.74 -10.63 -10.06
N ASP A 197 23.31 -9.61 -10.78
CA ASP A 197 23.54 -8.21 -10.38
C ASP A 197 22.66 -7.77 -9.19
N ILE A 198 21.47 -8.37 -9.03
CA ILE A 198 20.58 -8.15 -7.88
C ILE A 198 21.06 -8.93 -6.64
N ASN A 199 21.64 -10.12 -6.85
CA ASN A 199 22.15 -10.97 -5.77
C ASN A 199 23.31 -10.33 -5.00
N ASN A 200 24.06 -9.39 -5.60
CA ASN A 200 25.16 -8.70 -4.91
C ASN A 200 24.66 -7.67 -3.86
N THR A 201 23.39 -7.26 -3.93
CA THR A 201 22.76 -6.31 -3.00
C THR A 201 22.04 -7.02 -1.85
N LEU A 202 21.62 -8.26 -2.09
CA LEU A 202 20.97 -9.15 -1.14
C LEU A 202 22.03 -9.78 -0.22
N ARG A 203 22.14 -9.28 1.02
CA ARG A 203 23.03 -9.85 2.04
C ARG A 203 22.41 -11.04 2.77
#